data_AF-V4AKG5-F1
#
_entry.id   AF-V4AKG5-F1
#
_cell.length_a   1.000
_cell.length_b   1.000
_cell.length_c   1.000
_cell.angle_alpha   90.00
_cell.angle_beta   90.00
_cell.angle_gamma   90.00
#
_symmetry.space_group_name_H-M   'P 1'
#
loop_
_entity.id
_entity.type
_entity.pdbx_description
1 polymer ?
#
loop_
_entity_poly.entity_id
_entity_poly.type
_entity_poly.pdbx_seq_one_letter_code
_entity_poly.pdbx_strand_id
1 'polypeptide(L)'
;IPTTLLILTCILLIMPSTSLIMPCTSLIMPSTRLIMPCILLILPSTRLIMPCILLIMPSTSLIMPCISLIMPSTRLIMPCILLIMPSTRLIMPCILLILFSTRLIMPTTSLIMPCILVIMHCIL
;
A
#
# COMPACT_ATOMS: atom_id res chain seq x y z
N ILE A 1 -7.55 40.39 9.28
CA ILE A 1 -8.48 39.63 10.15
C ILE A 1 -9.02 38.37 9.46
N PRO A 2 -9.62 38.40 8.25
CA PRO A 2 -10.11 37.17 7.61
C PRO A 2 -8.96 36.24 7.15
N THR A 3 -7.86 36.83 6.68
CA THR A 3 -6.66 36.12 6.20
C THR A 3 -5.92 35.36 7.31
N THR A 4 -5.77 35.97 8.48
CA THR A 4 -5.11 35.37 9.64
C THR A 4 -5.88 34.16 10.19
N LEU A 5 -7.23 34.23 10.17
CA LEU A 5 -8.08 33.12 10.59
C LEU A 5 -8.02 31.97 9.56
N LEU A 6 -7.99 32.29 8.26
CA LEU A 6 -7.80 31.32 7.17
C LEU A 6 -6.45 30.60 7.24
N ILE A 7 -5.37 31.32 7.55
CA ILE A 7 -4.03 30.73 7.73
C ILE A 7 -4.03 29.80 8.95
N LEU A 8 -4.64 30.22 10.07
CA LEU A 8 -4.73 29.42 11.28
C LEU A 8 -5.53 28.12 11.06
N THR A 9 -6.67 28.19 10.36
CA THR A 9 -7.47 27.00 10.04
C THR A 9 -6.73 26.05 9.11
N CYS A 10 -5.95 26.56 8.16
CA CYS A 10 -5.11 25.72 7.31
C CYS A 10 -4.00 25.03 8.10
N ILE A 11 -3.31 25.74 9.01
CA ILE A 11 -2.28 25.14 9.88
C ILE A 11 -2.90 24.04 10.76
N LEU A 12 -4.09 24.29 11.33
CA LEU A 12 -4.84 23.31 12.13
C LEU A 12 -5.25 22.06 11.35
N LEU A 13 -5.39 22.13 10.02
CA LEU A 13 -5.69 20.97 9.16
C LEU A 13 -4.43 20.25 8.67
N ILE A 14 -3.36 21.00 8.35
CA ILE A 14 -2.11 20.45 7.80
C ILE A 14 -1.27 19.74 8.89
N MET A 15 -1.20 20.29 10.09
CA MET A 15 -0.42 19.71 11.18
C MET A 15 -0.87 18.29 11.59
N PRO A 16 -2.16 18.02 11.86
CA PRO A 16 -2.60 16.68 12.20
C PRO A 16 -2.47 15.72 11.01
N SER A 17 -2.78 16.15 9.78
CA SER A 17 -2.67 15.30 8.59
C SER A 17 -1.22 14.90 8.28
N THR A 18 -0.25 15.81 8.45
CA THR A 18 1.18 15.48 8.32
C THR A 18 1.67 14.57 9.44
N SER A 19 1.21 14.77 10.69
CA SER A 19 1.52 13.90 11.83
C SER A 19 1.02 12.45 11.66
N LEU A 20 -0.03 12.28 10.85
CA LEU A 20 -0.67 11.01 10.54
C LEU A 20 0.00 10.27 9.36
N ILE A 21 0.57 11.00 8.39
CA ILE A 21 1.27 10.41 7.24
C ILE A 21 2.59 9.74 7.67
N MET A 22 3.37 10.37 8.54
CA MET A 22 4.67 9.84 8.99
C MET A 22 4.63 8.45 9.67
N PRO A 23 3.73 8.16 10.62
CA PRO A 23 3.62 6.81 11.18
C PRO A 23 3.14 5.80 10.13
N CYS A 24 2.23 6.21 9.23
CA CYS A 24 1.76 5.35 8.15
C CYS A 24 2.90 4.93 7.19
N THR A 25 3.75 5.88 6.78
CA THR A 25 4.91 5.55 5.93
C THR A 25 5.91 4.65 6.64
N SER A 26 6.11 4.84 7.96
CA SER A 26 6.96 3.98 8.78
C SER A 26 6.46 2.54 8.91
N LEU A 27 5.14 2.31 8.84
CA LEU A 27 4.51 0.98 8.87
C LEU A 27 4.47 0.31 7.49
N ILE A 28 4.28 1.09 6.43
CA ILE A 28 4.23 0.56 5.05
C ILE A 28 5.59 0.01 4.64
N MET A 29 6.68 0.72 4.93
CA MET A 29 8.04 0.32 4.54
C MET A 29 8.47 -1.11 5.00
N PRO A 30 8.34 -1.50 6.28
CA PRO A 30 8.67 -2.86 6.70
C PRO A 30 7.71 -3.89 6.11
N SER A 31 6.44 -3.54 5.97
CA SER A 31 5.42 -4.42 5.40
C SER A 31 5.71 -4.74 3.92
N THR A 32 6.13 -3.75 3.14
CA THR A 32 6.53 -3.96 1.74
C THR A 32 7.82 -4.79 1.62
N ARG A 33 8.79 -4.59 2.53
CA ARG A 33 10.00 -5.44 2.60
C ARG A 33 9.69 -6.90 2.89
N LEU A 34 8.64 -7.21 3.66
CA LEU A 34 8.19 -8.58 3.89
C LEU A 34 7.46 -9.17 2.68
N ILE A 35 6.65 -8.37 1.98
CA ILE A 35 5.84 -8.85 0.84
C ILE A 35 6.70 -9.14 -0.40
N MET A 36 7.71 -8.31 -0.71
CA MET A 36 8.52 -8.46 -1.92
C MET A 36 9.20 -9.84 -2.08
N PRO A 37 9.92 -10.40 -1.09
CA PRO A 37 10.51 -11.73 -1.20
C PRO A 37 9.44 -12.82 -1.34
N CYS A 38 8.28 -12.66 -0.71
CA CYS A 38 7.17 -13.58 -0.86
C CYS A 38 6.62 -13.61 -2.29
N ILE A 39 6.51 -12.45 -2.95
CA ILE A 39 6.11 -12.37 -4.37
C ILE A 39 7.11 -13.11 -5.26
N LEU A 40 8.42 -12.93 -5.01
CA LEU A 40 9.49 -13.61 -5.75
C LEU A 40 9.46 -15.13 -5.61
N LEU A 41 8.97 -15.66 -4.48
CA LEU A 41 8.79 -17.10 -4.26
C LEU A 41 7.46 -17.64 -4.84
N ILE A 42 6.38 -16.87 -4.73
CA ILE A 42 5.06 -17.28 -5.21
C ILE A 42 5.05 -17.36 -6.74
N LEU A 43 5.60 -16.37 -7.44
CA LEU A 43 5.52 -16.32 -8.91
C LEU A 43 6.10 -17.55 -9.65
N PRO A 44 7.29 -18.08 -9.32
CA PRO A 44 7.79 -19.30 -9.95
C PRO A 44 6.97 -20.53 -9.55
N SER A 45 6.51 -20.59 -8.30
CA SER A 45 5.70 -21.71 -7.82
C SER A 45 4.34 -21.80 -8.51
N THR A 46 3.67 -20.68 -8.80
CA THR A 46 2.42 -20.66 -9.57
C THR A 46 2.64 -21.05 -11.03
N ARG A 47 3.77 -20.65 -11.64
CA ARG A 47 4.17 -21.08 -12.99
C ARG A 47 4.40 -22.59 -13.09
N LEU A 48 4.84 -23.25 -12.01
CA LEU A 48 4.98 -24.71 -11.94
C LEU A 48 3.63 -25.43 -11.77
N ILE A 49 2.72 -24.86 -10.96
CA ILE A 49 1.44 -25.49 -10.65
C ILE A 49 0.47 -25.46 -11.84
N MET A 50 0.37 -24.33 -12.55
CA MET A 50 -0.58 -24.16 -13.66
C MET A 50 -0.48 -25.22 -14.77
N PRO A 51 0.71 -25.56 -15.32
CA PRO A 51 0.82 -26.61 -16.32
C PRO A 51 0.50 -28.01 -15.75
N CYS A 52 0.82 -28.26 -14.47
CA CYS A 52 0.48 -29.52 -13.81
C CYS A 52 -1.04 -29.72 -13.71
N ILE A 53 -1.79 -28.66 -13.38
CA ILE A 53 -3.26 -28.68 -13.36
C ILE A 53 -3.82 -29.00 -14.76
N LEU A 54 -3.27 -28.37 -15.81
CA LEU A 54 -3.67 -28.62 -17.20
C LEU A 54 -3.38 -30.05 -17.67
N LEU A 55 -2.31 -30.69 -17.17
CA LEU A 55 -1.91 -32.05 -17.53
C LEU A 55 -2.68 -33.15 -16.77
N ILE A 56 -3.07 -32.90 -15.52
CA ILE A 56 -3.87 -33.84 -14.71
C ILE A 56 -5.26 -34.04 -15.32
N MET A 57 -5.91 -32.95 -15.77
CA MET A 57 -7.28 -32.99 -16.30
C MET A 57 -7.51 -34.01 -17.43
N PRO A 58 -6.61 -34.16 -18.42
CA PRO A 58 -6.77 -35.13 -19.50
C PRO A 58 -6.13 -36.51 -19.25
N SER A 59 -5.33 -36.72 -18.20
CA SER A 59 -4.53 -37.95 -18.09
C SER A 59 -4.27 -38.45 -16.66
N THR A 60 -4.78 -39.65 -16.37
CA THR A 60 -4.62 -40.29 -15.05
C THR A 60 -3.19 -40.74 -14.76
N SER A 61 -2.42 -41.10 -15.79
CA SER A 61 -1.01 -41.49 -15.66
C SER A 61 -0.08 -40.34 -15.25
N LEU A 62 -0.48 -39.08 -15.52
CA LEU A 62 0.29 -37.90 -15.14
C LEU A 62 -0.08 -37.36 -13.75
N ILE A 63 -1.03 -37.99 -13.04
CA ILE A 63 -1.44 -37.56 -11.69
C ILE A 63 -0.25 -37.57 -10.72
N MET A 64 0.43 -38.71 -10.60
CA MET A 64 1.55 -38.85 -9.66
C MET A 64 2.73 -37.90 -9.94
N PRO A 65 3.23 -37.74 -11.18
CA PRO A 65 4.30 -36.78 -11.46
C PRO A 65 3.85 -35.32 -11.29
N CYS A 66 2.58 -34.99 -11.55
CA CYS A 66 2.09 -33.64 -11.29
C CYS A 66 1.98 -33.35 -9.78
N ILE A 67 1.53 -34.33 -8.98
CA ILE A 67 1.50 -34.19 -7.52
C ILE A 67 2.90 -33.96 -6.95
N SER A 68 3.93 -34.66 -7.45
CA SER A 68 5.31 -34.48 -6.97
C SER A 68 5.89 -33.09 -7.28
N LEU A 69 5.41 -32.41 -8.33
CA LEU A 69 5.77 -31.02 -8.68
C LEU A 69 4.94 -29.97 -7.93
N ILE A 70 3.66 -30.22 -7.68
CA ILE A 70 2.74 -29.31 -6.96
C ILE A 70 3.06 -29.25 -5.47
N MET A 71 3.46 -30.37 -4.87
CA MET A 71 3.68 -30.45 -3.43
C MET A 71 4.85 -29.52 -2.93
N PRO A 72 6.04 -29.46 -3.55
CA PRO A 72 7.08 -28.52 -3.14
C PRO A 72 6.70 -27.05 -3.39
N SER A 73 5.98 -26.76 -4.48
CA SER A 73 5.52 -25.40 -4.78
C SER A 73 4.48 -24.91 -3.78
N THR A 74 3.53 -25.75 -3.38
CA THR A 74 2.57 -25.43 -2.30
C THR A 74 3.27 -25.21 -0.94
N ARG A 75 4.31 -25.98 -0.60
CA ARG A 75 5.13 -25.75 0.61
C ARG A 75 5.84 -24.39 0.62
N LEU A 76 6.21 -23.85 -0.54
CA LEU A 76 6.81 -22.50 -0.65
C LEU A 76 5.75 -21.40 -0.55
N ILE A 77 4.56 -21.61 -1.11
CA ILE A 77 3.47 -20.61 -1.13
C ILE A 77 2.88 -20.39 0.27
N MET A 78 2.63 -21.46 1.04
CA MET A 78 1.98 -21.36 2.35
C MET A 78 2.66 -20.38 3.35
N PRO A 79 3.97 -20.45 3.60
CA PRO A 79 4.64 -19.49 4.48
C PRO A 79 4.60 -18.07 3.92
N CYS A 80 4.64 -17.91 2.60
CA CYS A 80 4.51 -16.60 1.96
C CYS A 80 3.13 -15.97 2.22
N ILE A 81 2.05 -16.76 2.14
CA ILE A 81 0.68 -16.30 2.48
C ILE A 81 0.61 -15.84 3.94
N LEU A 82 1.21 -16.60 4.86
CA LEU A 82 1.24 -16.26 6.29
C LEU A 82 1.98 -14.95 6.58
N LEU A 83 2.99 -14.58 5.78
CA LEU A 83 3.71 -13.31 5.90
C LEU A 83 3.00 -12.15 5.20
N ILE A 84 2.38 -12.39 4.04
CA ILE A 84 1.68 -11.35 3.27
C ILE A 84 0.42 -10.89 4.01
N MET A 85 -0.38 -11.81 4.56
CA MET A 85 -1.65 -11.48 5.21
C MET A 85 -1.57 -10.44 6.35
N PRO A 86 -0.66 -10.53 7.33
CA PRO A 86 -0.53 -9.49 8.35
C PRO A 86 0.01 -8.18 7.76
N SER A 87 0.93 -8.26 6.80
CA SER A 87 1.51 -7.10 6.12
C SER A 87 0.44 -6.29 5.36
N THR A 88 -0.47 -6.96 4.65
CA THR A 88 -1.58 -6.30 3.96
C THR A 88 -2.59 -5.70 4.93
N ARG A 89 -2.87 -6.35 6.06
CA ARG A 89 -3.71 -5.80 7.13
C ARG A 89 -3.14 -4.52 7.76
N LEU A 90 -1.81 -4.37 7.81
CA LEU A 90 -1.15 -3.14 8.28
C LEU A 90 -1.15 -2.04 7.22
N ILE A 91 -0.91 -2.39 5.95
CA ILE A 91 -0.81 -1.42 4.85
C ILE A 91 -2.16 -0.78 4.53
N MET A 92 -3.24 -1.56 4.47
CA MET A 92 -4.57 -1.04 4.08
C MET A 92 -5.07 0.17 4.89
N PRO A 93 -5.07 0.14 6.24
CA PRO A 93 -5.48 1.30 7.02
C PRO A 93 -4.52 2.49 6.82
N CYS A 94 -3.22 2.24 6.67
CA CYS A 94 -2.23 3.29 6.40
C CYS A 94 -2.51 4.00 5.07
N ILE A 95 -2.87 3.25 4.01
CA ILE A 95 -3.25 3.82 2.71
C ILE A 95 -4.49 4.70 2.83
N LEU A 96 -5.53 4.22 3.52
CA LEU A 96 -6.77 4.99 3.74
C LEU A 96 -6.50 6.30 4.50
N LEU A 97 -5.65 6.22 5.51
CA LEU A 97 -5.33 7.34 6.39
C LEU A 97 -4.45 8.39 5.67
N ILE A 98 -3.51 7.94 4.83
CA ILE A 98 -2.77 8.82 3.91
C ILE A 98 -3.73 9.47 2.90
N LEU A 99 -4.64 8.70 2.28
CA LEU A 99 -5.62 9.23 1.32
C LEU A 99 -6.53 10.29 1.95
N PHE A 100 -6.99 10.07 3.18
CA PHE A 100 -7.78 11.04 3.92
C PHE A 100 -6.96 12.31 4.20
N SER A 101 -5.71 12.14 4.65
CA SER A 101 -4.79 13.24 4.94
C SER A 101 -4.50 14.08 3.68
N THR A 102 -4.24 13.44 2.54
CA THR A 102 -4.01 14.17 1.27
C THR A 102 -5.25 14.90 0.78
N ARG A 103 -6.45 14.31 0.97
CA ARG A 103 -7.72 14.97 0.64
C ARG A 103 -8.01 16.19 1.50
N LEU A 104 -7.56 16.21 2.76
CA LEU A 104 -7.65 17.39 3.62
C LEU A 104 -6.63 18.46 3.26
N ILE A 105 -5.40 18.07 2.89
CA ILE A 105 -4.32 19.01 2.58
C ILE A 105 -4.54 19.70 1.22
N MET A 106 -4.97 18.97 0.19
CA MET A 106 -5.13 19.49 -1.19
C MET A 106 -6.00 20.78 -1.31
N PRO A 107 -7.18 20.90 -0.66
CA PRO A 107 -7.94 22.14 -0.69
C PRO A 107 -7.32 23.25 0.17
N THR A 108 -6.57 22.91 1.22
CA THR A 108 -5.91 23.93 2.05
C THR A 108 -4.76 24.61 1.30
N THR A 109 -3.99 23.87 0.50
CA THR A 109 -2.89 24.45 -0.29
C THR A 109 -3.40 25.37 -1.40
N SER A 110 -4.55 25.07 -2.01
CA SER A 110 -5.18 25.94 -3.01
C SER A 110 -5.78 27.22 -2.44
N LEU A 111 -6.17 27.22 -1.16
CA LEU A 111 -6.67 28.41 -0.45
C LEU A 111 -5.53 29.31 0.07
N ILE A 112 -4.41 28.73 0.50
CA ILE A 112 -3.29 29.47 1.11
C ILE A 112 -2.51 30.29 0.08
N MET A 113 -2.20 29.72 -1.09
CA MET A 113 -1.42 30.40 -2.13
C MET A 113 -2.00 31.76 -2.58
N PRO A 114 -3.30 31.88 -2.91
CA PRO A 114 -3.88 33.16 -3.25
C PRO A 114 -3.94 34.11 -2.03
N CYS A 115 -4.15 33.59 -0.82
CA CYS A 115 -4.14 34.42 0.39
C CYS A 115 -2.77 35.07 0.64
N ILE A 116 -1.67 34.33 0.47
CA ILE A 116 -0.31 34.86 0.60
C ILE A 116 -0.04 35.92 -0.47
N LEU A 117 -0.46 35.68 -1.72
CA LEU A 117 -0.27 36.62 -2.81
C LEU A 117 -1.02 37.95 -2.59
N VAL A 118 -2.26 37.89 -2.10
CA VAL A 118 -3.05 39.09 -1.74
C VAL A 118 -2.42 39.85 -0.58
N ILE A 119 -1.90 39.16 0.44
CA ILE A 119 -1.19 39.79 1.56
C ILE A 119 0.08 40.50 1.06
N MET A 120 0.89 39.85 0.23
CA MET A 120 2.11 40.45 -0.33
C MET A 120 1.80 41.70 -1.17
N HIS A 121 0.71 41.67 -1.95
CA HIS A 121 0.26 42.81 -2.75
C HIS A 121 -0.40 43.93 -1.90
N CYS A 122 -0.89 43.64 -0.69
CA CYS A 122 -1.41 44.66 0.22
C CYS A 122 -0.34 45.33 1.09
N ILE A 123 0.82 44.68 1.26
CA ILE A 123 1.93 45.16 2.10
C ILE A 123 2.97 45.92 1.27
N LEU A 124 3.02 45.71 -0.05
CA LEU A 124 3.83 46.45 -1.02
C LEU A 124 3.07 47.66 -1.57
#